data_AF-A0AAE1NRP6-F1
#
_entry.id   AF-A0AAE1NRP6-F1
#
_cell.length_a   1.000
_cell.length_b   1.000
_cell.length_c   1.000
_cell.angle_alpha   90.00
_cell.angle_beta   90.00
_cell.angle_gamma   90.00
#
_symmetry.space_group_name_H-M   'P 1'
#
loop_
_entity.id
_entity.type
_entity.pdbx_description
1 polymer ?
#
loop_
_entity_poly.entity_id
_entity_poly.type
_entity_poly.pdbx_seq_one_letter_code
_entity_poly.pdbx_strand_id
1 'polypeptide(L)' 'MDLLQLQSSQLKKLLDKWPGKRLFGIYRFLPAFFILGAALEFSMINWHVGEVNFYRTFKRRQAHEAAVKELKEEIAA' A
#
# COMPACT_ATOMS: atom_id res chain seq x y z
N MET A 1 -11.01 36.62 -8.99
CA MET A 1 -10.54 35.91 -7.77
C MET A 1 -11.61 34.85 -7.48
N ASP A 2 -11.83 33.94 -8.44
CA ASP A 2 -13.15 33.27 -8.63
C ASP A 2 -13.06 31.77 -8.92
N LEU A 3 -11.97 31.12 -8.51
CA LEU A 3 -11.80 29.67 -8.67
C LEU A 3 -12.19 28.86 -7.41
N LEU A 4 -12.55 29.52 -6.30
CA LEU A 4 -12.81 28.86 -5.01
C LEU A 4 -14.29 28.80 -4.60
N GLN A 5 -15.21 29.48 -5.28
CA GLN A 5 -16.62 29.51 -4.84
C GLN A 5 -17.48 28.36 -5.40
N LEU A 6 -17.14 27.81 -6.57
CA LEU A 6 -17.95 26.81 -7.28
C LEU A 6 -17.87 25.39 -6.70
N GLN A 7 -16.83 25.07 -5.92
CA GLN A 7 -16.66 23.70 -5.39
C GLN A 7 -17.56 23.41 -4.17
N SER A 8 -18.01 24.45 -3.47
CA SER A 8 -18.61 24.32 -2.14
C SER A 8 -20.02 23.74 -2.14
N SER A 9 -20.83 23.97 -3.19
CA SER A 9 -22.24 23.50 -3.21
C SER A 9 -22.35 22.00 -3.44
N GLN A 10 -21.54 21.46 -4.35
CA GLN A 10 -21.50 20.04 -4.67
C GLN A 10 -20.81 19.25 -3.56
N LEU A 11 -19.71 19.80 -3.00
CA LEU A 11 -19.07 19.24 -1.81
C LEU A 11 -20.01 19.25 -0.60
N LYS A 12 -20.74 20.34 -0.34
CA LYS A 12 -21.74 20.39 0.74
C LYS A 12 -22.82 19.33 0.56
N LYS A 13 -23.37 19.18 -0.66
CA LYS A 13 -24.38 18.15 -0.95
C LYS A 13 -23.84 16.73 -0.73
N LEU A 14 -22.59 16.47 -1.09
CA LEU A 14 -21.94 15.18 -0.81
C LEU A 14 -21.74 14.97 0.70
N LEU A 15 -21.28 16.00 1.41
CA LEU A 15 -21.02 15.99 2.85
C LEU A 15 -22.31 15.86 3.68
N ASP A 16 -23.42 16.41 3.18
CA ASP A 16 -24.75 16.33 3.79
C ASP A 16 -25.43 14.98 3.52
N LYS A 17 -25.06 14.28 2.44
CA LYS A 17 -25.49 12.91 2.17
C LYS A 17 -24.79 11.87 3.04
N TRP A 18 -23.77 12.24 3.81
CA TRP A 18 -23.01 11.30 4.62
C TRP A 18 -23.89 10.74 5.77
N PRO A 19 -24.17 9.42 5.78
CA PRO A 19 -24.93 8.81 6.88
C PRO A 19 -24.10 8.88 8.17
N GLY A 20 -24.72 9.31 9.27
CA GLY A 20 -24.04 9.49 10.56
C GLY A 20 -24.12 10.91 11.13
N LYS A 21 -24.63 11.89 10.38
CA LYS A 21 -24.82 13.28 10.84
C LYS A 21 -25.67 13.39 12.12
N ARG A 22 -26.60 12.46 12.35
CA ARG A 22 -27.52 12.43 13.49
C ARG A 22 -26.98 11.70 14.73
N LEU A 23 -26.02 10.77 14.55
CA LEU A 23 -25.51 9.89 15.62
C LEU A 23 -24.07 10.24 16.03
N PHE A 24 -23.23 10.69 15.09
CA PHE A 24 -21.79 10.91 15.30
C PHE A 24 -21.39 12.40 15.37
N GLY A 25 -22.33 13.33 15.15
CA GLY A 25 -22.10 14.77 15.36
C GLY A 25 -20.81 15.31 14.70
N ILE A 26 -19.93 15.91 15.51
CA ILE A 26 -18.62 16.44 15.09
C ILE A 26 -17.67 15.32 14.61
N TYR A 27 -17.82 14.10 15.15
CA TYR A 27 -16.97 12.94 14.87
C TYR A 27 -17.42 12.10 13.67
N ARG A 28 -18.31 12.62 12.80
CA ARG A 28 -18.80 11.92 11.59
C ARG A 28 -17.71 11.43 10.64
N PHE A 29 -16.53 12.03 10.68
CA PHE A 29 -15.38 11.62 9.85
C PHE A 29 -14.48 10.59 10.51
N LEU A 30 -14.65 10.35 11.82
CA LEU A 30 -13.81 9.43 12.58
C LEU A 30 -13.81 8.00 12.00
N PRO A 31 -14.95 7.41 11.62
CA PRO A 31 -14.96 6.09 10.99
C PRO A 31 -14.22 6.07 9.65
N ALA A 32 -14.29 7.15 8.88
CA ALA A 32 -13.59 7.26 7.60
C ALA A 32 -12.07 7.30 7.80
N PHE A 33 -11.59 8.09 8.77
CA PHE A 33 -10.16 8.12 9.11
C PHE A 33 -9.66 6.78 9.66
N PHE A 34 -10.49 6.07 10.42
CA PHE A 34 -10.15 4.73 10.92
C PHE A 34 -9.98 3.72 9.79
N ILE A 35 -10.95 3.66 8.87
CA ILE A 35 -10.87 2.78 7.69
C ILE A 35 -9.68 3.17 6.81
N LEU A 36 -9.42 4.47 6.64
CA LEU A 36 -8.29 4.95 5.85
C LEU A 36 -6.95 4.56 6.50
N GLY A 37 -6.83 4.67 7.83
CA GLY A 37 -5.67 4.18 8.58
C GLY A 37 -5.46 2.68 8.43
N ALA A 38 -6.52 1.89 8.61
CA ALA A 38 -6.47 0.43 8.41
C ALA A 38 -6.12 0.06 6.96
N ALA A 39 -6.66 0.79 5.98
CA ALA A 39 -6.34 0.60 4.57
C ALA A 39 -4.90 0.99 4.26
N LEU A 40 -4.35 2.02 4.91
CA LEU A 40 -2.94 2.40 4.79
C LEU A 40 -2.03 1.33 5.39
N GLU A 41 -2.32 0.83 6.58
CA GLU A 41 -1.58 -0.29 7.20
C GLU A 41 -1.65 -1.55 6.34
N PHE A 42 -2.84 -1.90 5.85
CA PHE A 42 -3.04 -3.02 4.93
C PHE A 42 -2.31 -2.82 3.60
N SER A 43 -2.30 -1.59 3.09
CA SER A 43 -1.53 -1.21 1.91
C SER A 43 -0.04 -1.39 2.20
N MET A 44 0.52 -0.86 3.28
CA MET A 44 1.93 -1.06 3.61
C MET A 44 2.35 -2.55 3.63
N ILE A 45 1.46 -3.44 4.09
CA ILE A 45 1.71 -4.89 4.13
C ILE A 45 1.55 -5.55 2.74
N ASN A 46 0.51 -5.21 1.97
CA ASN A 46 0.21 -5.87 0.69
C ASN A 46 0.80 -5.16 -0.54
N TRP A 47 1.07 -3.86 -0.43
CA TRP A 47 1.57 -2.97 -1.47
C TRP A 47 3.07 -3.16 -1.64
N HIS A 48 3.41 -4.31 -2.22
CA HIS A 48 4.71 -4.52 -2.84
C HIS A 48 4.64 -4.03 -4.29
N VAL A 49 4.43 -2.73 -4.51
CA VAL A 49 4.49 -2.14 -5.87
C VAL A 49 5.93 -1.96 -6.27
N GLY A 50 6.41 -2.89 -7.11
CA GLY A 50 7.56 -2.68 -7.99
C GLY A 50 8.90 -3.19 -7.46
N GLU A 51 9.40 -4.23 -8.12
CA GLU A 51 10.84 -4.55 -8.24
C GLU A 51 11.67 -5.02 -7.03
N VAL A 52 11.10 -5.61 -5.97
CA VAL A 52 11.92 -6.51 -5.12
C VAL A 52 12.13 -7.90 -5.76
N ASN A 53 12.29 -7.96 -7.08
CA ASN A 53 12.99 -9.06 -7.73
C ASN A 53 14.50 -9.08 -7.35
N PHE A 54 14.99 -8.14 -6.53
CA PHE A 54 16.32 -8.26 -5.87
C PHE A 54 16.51 -9.60 -5.18
N TYR A 55 15.49 -10.14 -4.50
CA TYR A 55 15.62 -11.44 -3.86
C TYR A 55 15.69 -12.58 -4.87
N ARG A 56 14.95 -12.49 -5.99
CA ARG A 56 15.01 -13.47 -7.07
C ARG A 56 16.38 -13.50 -7.74
N THR A 57 16.98 -12.34 -8.02
CA THR A 57 18.30 -12.25 -8.65
C THR A 57 19.42 -12.68 -7.70
N PHE A 58 19.34 -12.28 -6.41
CA PHE A 58 20.35 -12.64 -5.41
C PHE A 58 20.28 -14.13 -5.02
N LYS A 59 19.08 -14.68 -4.80
CA LYS A 59 18.89 -16.10 -4.45
C LYS A 59 19.25 -17.03 -5.62
N ARG A 60 19.02 -16.59 -6.86
CA ARG A 60 19.47 -17.33 -8.06
C ARG A 60 20.99 -17.38 -8.19
N ARG A 61 21.70 -16.30 -7.81
CA ARG A 61 23.18 -16.27 -7.80
C ARG A 61 23.77 -17.22 -6.76
N GLN A 62 23.24 -17.20 -5.53
CA GLN A 62 23.73 -18.10 -4.47
C GLN A 62 23.49 -19.59 -4.78
N ALA A 63 22.32 -19.93 -5.33
CA ALA A 63 22.04 -21.31 -5.72
C ALA A 63 22.98 -21.79 -6.84
N HIS A 64 23.33 -20.91 -7.78
CA HIS A 64 24.27 -21.23 -8.84
C HIS A 64 25.70 -21.37 -8.32
N GLU A 65 26.11 -20.54 -7.35
CA GLU A 65 27.45 -20.60 -6.75
C GLU A 65 27.65 -21.86 -5.91
N ALA A 66 26.63 -22.29 -5.16
CA ALA A 66 26.65 -23.57 -4.44
C ALA A 66 26.77 -24.78 -5.39
N ALA A 67 25.95 -24.83 -6.44
CA ALA A 67 25.98 -25.93 -7.41
C ALA A 67 27.31 -26.01 -8.19
N VAL A 68 27.90 -24.86 -8.54
CA VAL A 68 29.21 -24.82 -9.22
C VAL A 68 30.35 -25.25 -8.28
N LYS A 69 30.24 -24.99 -6.98
CA LYS A 69 31.25 -25.39 -6.00
C LYS A 69 31.29 -26.91 -5.83
N GLU A 70 30.12 -27.55 -5.68
CA GLU A 70 30.02 -29.02 -5.60
C GLU A 70 30.59 -29.67 -6.86
N LEU A 71 30.24 -29.18 -8.05
CA LEU A 71 30.77 -29.72 -9.31
C LEU A 71 32.30 -29.56 -9.43
N LYS A 72 32.86 -28.46 -8.91
CA LYS A 72 34.33 -28.26 -8.90
C LYS A 72 35.03 -29.18 -7.91
N GLU A 73 34.42 -29.45 -6.76
CA GLU A 73 34.96 -30.38 -5.76
C GLU A 73 34.90 -31.83 -6.28
N GLU A 74 33.85 -32.22 -7.01
CA GLU A 74 33.75 -33.53 -7.65
C GLU A 74 34.74 -33.72 -8.81
N ILE A 75 35.03 -32.68 -9.59
CA ILE A 75 36.01 -32.76 -10.70
C ILE A 75 37.46 -32.70 -10.20
N ALA A 76 37.69 -32.16 -9.00
CA ALA A 76 39.01 -32.04 -8.38
C ALA A 76 39.39 -33.21 -7.45
N ALA A 77 38.45 -34.13 -7.18
CA ALA A 77 38.66 -35.37 -6.44
C ALA A 77 38.93 -36.55 -7.39
#